data_AF-A0A2R9BAT0-F1
#
_entry.id   AF-A0A2R9BAT0-F1
#
_cell.length_a   1.000
_cell.length_b   1.000
_cell.length_c   1.000
_cell.angle_alpha   90.00
_cell.angle_beta   90.00
_cell.angle_gamma   90.00
#
_symmetry.space_group_name_H-M   'P 1'
#
loop_
_entity.id
_entity.type
_entity.pdbx_description
1 polymer ?
#
loop_
_entity_poly.entity_id
_entity_poly.type
_entity_poly.pdbx_seq_one_letter_code
_entity_poly.pdbx_strand_id
1 'polypeptide(L)'
;MSEVACAHSSKLAQQYYLVYQVPIPTAQLVRRVASVMQEYTQSGGVCPFGVSLLVCGWNEGQPYLFQSDPSGAYLAWKATAVGKNYVNGKTSLEKR
;
A
#
# COMPACT_ATOMS: atom_id res chain seq x y z
N MET A 1 -13.30 5.79 -1.91
CA MET A 1 -11.83 6.03 -2.01
C MET A 1 -11.00 4.77 -1.74
N SER A 2 -11.36 3.92 -0.78
CA SER A 2 -10.72 2.59 -0.59
C SER A 2 -10.82 1.69 -1.83
N GLU A 3 -12.02 1.57 -2.41
CA GLU A 3 -12.23 0.80 -3.64
C GLU A 3 -11.45 1.36 -4.82
N VAL A 4 -11.33 2.68 -4.91
CA VAL A 4 -10.54 3.37 -5.95
C VAL A 4 -9.06 2.96 -5.85
N ALA A 5 -8.50 2.93 -4.64
CA ALA A 5 -7.12 2.50 -4.44
C ALA A 5 -6.89 1.02 -4.81
N CYS A 6 -7.84 0.14 -4.47
CA CYS A 6 -7.78 -1.28 -4.80
C CYS A 6 -7.93 -1.54 -6.31
N ALA A 7 -8.91 -0.89 -6.95
CA ALA A 7 -9.13 -0.97 -8.39
C ALA A 7 -7.92 -0.43 -9.16
N HIS A 8 -7.34 0.68 -8.70
CA HIS A 8 -6.12 1.23 -9.29
C HIS A 8 -4.94 0.27 -9.16
N SER A 9 -4.73 -0.33 -7.99
CA SER A 9 -3.69 -1.36 -7.76
C SER A 9 -3.84 -2.55 -8.72
N SER A 10 -5.07 -3.04 -8.89
CA SER A 10 -5.37 -4.17 -9.79
C SER A 10 -5.06 -3.82 -11.25
N LYS A 11 -5.44 -2.62 -11.68
CA LYS A 11 -5.14 -2.13 -13.03
C LYS A 11 -3.63 -2.00 -13.26
N LEU A 12 -2.88 -1.47 -12.30
CA LEU A 12 -1.42 -1.37 -12.38
C LEU A 12 -0.75 -2.74 -12.49
N ALA A 13 -1.22 -3.73 -11.72
CA ALA A 13 -0.70 -5.09 -11.77
C ALA A 13 -0.94 -5.74 -13.13
N GLN A 14 -2.15 -5.61 -13.70
CA GLN A 14 -2.47 -6.10 -15.04
C GLN A 14 -1.62 -5.42 -16.12
N GLN A 15 -1.46 -4.10 -16.07
CA GLN A 15 -0.62 -3.36 -17.00
C GLN A 15 0.84 -3.79 -16.94
N TYR A 16 1.37 -4.01 -15.74
CA TYR A 16 2.74 -4.49 -15.56
C TYR A 16 2.92 -5.90 -16.15
N TYR A 17 1.97 -6.80 -15.90
CA TYR A 17 2.00 -8.16 -16.43
C TYR A 17 1.94 -8.17 -17.96
N LEU A 18 1.13 -7.30 -18.58
CA LEU A 18 1.06 -7.21 -20.05
C LEU A 18 2.40 -6.83 -20.69
N VAL A 19 3.17 -5.95 -20.05
CA VAL A 19 4.44 -5.46 -20.59
C VAL A 19 5.60 -6.43 -20.30
N TYR A 20 5.72 -6.89 -19.06
CA TYR A 20 6.89 -7.64 -18.60
C TYR A 20 6.66 -9.15 -18.53
N GLN A 21 5.42 -9.62 -18.70
CA GLN A 21 5.03 -11.04 -18.61
C GLN A 21 5.39 -11.70 -17.27
N VAL A 22 5.62 -10.89 -16.22
CA VAL A 22 5.91 -11.31 -14.86
C VAL A 22 5.01 -10.55 -13.87
N PRO A 23 4.63 -11.14 -12.73
CA PRO A 23 3.85 -10.44 -11.71
C PRO A 23 4.64 -9.25 -11.16
N ILE A 24 3.93 -8.15 -10.84
CA ILE A 24 4.56 -6.97 -10.28
C ILE A 24 5.13 -7.24 -8.89
N PRO A 25 6.39 -6.88 -8.60
CA PRO A 25 6.92 -6.98 -7.24
C PRO A 25 6.14 -6.09 -6.26
N THR A 26 5.86 -6.60 -5.07
CA THR A 26 5.07 -5.90 -4.03
C THR A 26 5.58 -4.49 -3.76
N ALA A 27 6.90 -4.33 -3.63
CA ALA A 27 7.52 -3.03 -3.38
C ALA A 27 7.27 -2.01 -4.52
N GLN A 28 7.27 -2.48 -5.78
CA GLN A 28 6.96 -1.61 -6.91
C GLN A 28 5.48 -1.23 -6.95
N LEU A 29 4.58 -2.17 -6.65
CA LEU A 29 3.14 -1.90 -6.60
C LEU A 29 2.84 -0.82 -5.54
N VAL A 30 3.36 -0.99 -4.33
CA VAL A 30 3.17 -0.03 -3.22
C VAL A 30 3.70 1.34 -3.59
N ARG A 31 4.90 1.43 -4.17
CA ARG A 31 5.47 2.70 -4.61
C ARG A 31 4.57 3.43 -5.60
N ARG A 32 4.02 2.72 -6.60
CA ARG A 32 3.12 3.33 -7.60
C ARG A 32 1.82 3.81 -6.98
N VAL A 33 1.21 3.02 -6.11
CA VAL A 33 -0.01 3.40 -5.38
C VAL A 33 0.25 4.63 -4.49
N ALA A 34 1.38 4.64 -3.78
CA ALA A 34 1.78 5.74 -2.91
C ALA A 34 2.01 7.05 -3.70
N SER A 35 2.62 6.98 -4.89
CA SER A 35 2.76 8.13 -5.78
C SER A 35 1.42 8.72 -6.20
N VAL A 36 0.43 7.87 -6.50
CA VAL A 36 -0.94 8.33 -6.81
C VAL A 36 -1.59 8.96 -5.58
N MET A 37 -1.44 8.36 -4.40
CA MET A 37 -1.95 8.96 -3.16
C MET A 37 -1.33 10.35 -2.90
N GLN A 38 -0.02 10.48 -3.14
CA GLN A 38 0.70 11.74 -3.00
C GLN A 38 0.24 12.80 -4.01
N GLU A 39 -0.02 12.42 -5.27
CA GLU A 39 -0.51 13.34 -6.31
C GLU A 39 -1.85 14.00 -5.91
N TYR A 40 -2.73 13.24 -5.24
CA TYR A 40 -4.00 13.74 -4.71
C TYR A 40 -3.83 14.71 -3.54
N THR A 41 -2.65 14.79 -2.92
CA THR A 41 -2.35 15.81 -1.88
C THR A 41 -1.85 17.13 -2.46
N GLN A 42 -1.30 17.10 -3.68
CA GLN A 42 -0.68 18.27 -4.32
C GLN A 42 -1.57 18.90 -5.40
N SER A 43 -2.56 18.15 -5.89
CA SER A 43 -3.47 18.61 -6.94
C SER A 43 -4.65 19.37 -6.34
N GLY A 44 -4.89 20.60 -6.84
CA GLY A 44 -6.06 21.39 -6.46
C GLY A 44 -7.36 20.81 -7.01
N GLY A 45 -8.45 20.86 -6.24
CA GLY A 45 -9.77 20.39 -6.67
C GLY A 45 -10.02 18.89 -6.52
N VAL A 46 -9.06 18.14 -5.97
CA VAL A 46 -9.24 16.73 -5.58
C VAL A 46 -9.07 16.56 -4.08
N CYS A 47 -9.74 15.55 -3.51
CA CYS A 47 -9.65 15.23 -2.10
C CYS A 47 -8.61 14.12 -1.87
N PRO A 48 -7.69 14.26 -0.90
CA PRO A 48 -6.76 13.20 -0.53
C PRO A 48 -7.47 11.89 -0.13
N PHE A 49 -6.77 10.77 -0.30
CA PHE A 49 -7.28 9.47 0.11
C PHE A 49 -7.47 9.42 1.63
N GLY A 50 -8.70 9.28 2.12
CA GLY A 50 -8.99 9.13 3.55
C GLY A 50 -8.72 7.73 4.13
N VAL A 51 -7.79 6.96 3.55
CA VAL A 51 -7.54 5.56 3.93
C VAL A 51 -6.05 5.25 4.00
N SER A 52 -5.64 4.47 5.00
CA SER A 52 -4.35 3.80 5.03
C SER A 52 -4.49 2.38 4.48
N LEU A 53 -3.48 1.88 3.79
CA LEU A 53 -3.47 0.55 3.17
C LEU A 53 -2.42 -0.32 3.85
N LEU A 54 -2.79 -1.59 4.09
CA LEU A 54 -1.83 -2.65 4.34
C LEU A 54 -1.73 -3.50 3.08
N VAL A 55 -0.54 -3.55 2.51
CA VAL A 55 -0.26 -4.29 1.28
C VAL A 55 0.68 -5.44 1.63
N CYS A 56 0.17 -6.65 1.48
CA CYS A 56 0.93 -7.88 1.65
C CYS A 56 1.24 -8.46 0.27
N GLY A 57 2.40 -9.06 0.12
CA GLY A 57 2.71 -9.84 -1.07
C GLY A 57 3.80 -10.86 -0.81
N TRP A 58 3.95 -11.77 -1.76
CA TRP A 58 4.93 -12.83 -1.73
C TRP A 58 5.82 -12.69 -2.95
N ASN A 59 7.11 -12.46 -2.75
CA ASN A 59 8.06 -12.35 -3.84
C ASN A 59 9.32 -13.16 -3.52
N GLU A 60 9.82 -13.94 -4.49
CA GLU A 60 11.07 -14.70 -4.36
C GLU A 60 11.18 -15.57 -3.09
N GLY A 61 10.06 -16.14 -2.63
CA GLY A 61 10.02 -16.98 -1.43
C GLY A 61 10.03 -16.21 -0.11
N GLN A 62 9.92 -14.88 -0.13
CA GLN A 62 9.85 -14.04 1.05
C GLN A 62 8.52 -13.28 1.14
N PRO A 63 7.91 -13.21 2.35
CA PRO A 63 6.75 -12.36 2.58
C PRO A 63 7.17 -10.90 2.73
N TYR A 64 6.41 -10.01 2.12
CA TYR A 64 6.55 -8.57 2.26
C TYR A 64 5.26 -7.97 2.80
N LEU A 65 5.39 -7.08 3.77
CA LEU A 65 4.30 -6.29 4.32
C LEU A 65 4.68 -4.81 4.29
N PHE A 66 3.82 -4.02 3.65
CA PHE A 66 3.94 -2.57 3.58
C PHE A 66 2.71 -1.90 4.15
N GLN A 67 2.93 -0.78 4.83
CA GLN A 67 1.87 0.15 5.22
C GLN A 67 2.01 1.41 4.37
N SER A 68 0.92 1.87 3.78
CA SER A 68 0.85 3.15 3.07
C SER A 68 -0.17 4.06 3.74
N ASP A 69 0.17 5.33 3.88
CA ASP A 69 -0.68 6.36 4.49
C ASP A 69 -1.24 7.33 3.44
N PRO A 70 -2.35 8.03 3.73
CA PRO A 70 -2.97 9.07 2.89
C PRO A 70 -2.03 10.10 2.28
N SER A 71 -0.92 10.40 2.95
CA SER A 71 0.10 11.34 2.52
C SER A 71 0.94 10.86 1.33
N GLY A 72 0.82 9.58 0.97
CA GLY A 72 1.72 8.91 0.03
C GLY A 72 3.02 8.41 0.67
N ALA A 73 3.15 8.49 1.99
CA ALA A 73 4.23 7.81 2.70
C ALA A 73 3.95 6.30 2.74
N TYR A 74 4.99 5.48 2.53
CA TYR A 74 4.91 4.03 2.68
C TYR A 74 6.16 3.47 3.36
N LEU A 75 5.96 2.45 4.20
CA LEU A 75 7.00 1.84 5.02
C LEU A 75 6.86 0.32 5.01
N ALA A 76 8.00 -0.38 5.02
CA ALA A 76 8.05 -1.83 5.18
C ALA A 76 7.98 -2.19 6.67
N TRP A 77 7.20 -3.21 7.00
CA TRP A 77 7.01 -3.67 8.38
C TRP A 77 7.17 -5.18 8.46
N LYS A 78 7.71 -5.68 9.58
CA LYS A 78 7.62 -7.11 9.92
C LYS A 78 6.20 -7.46 10.38
N ALA A 79 5.64 -6.58 11.19
CA ALA A 79 4.25 -6.63 11.63
C ALA A 79 3.79 -5.19 11.93
N THR A 80 2.53 -4.88 11.61
CA THR A 80 1.93 -3.59 11.94
C THR A 80 0.42 -3.74 12.10
N ALA A 81 -0.20 -2.77 12.74
CA ALA A 81 -1.64 -2.66 12.90
C ALA A 81 -2.07 -1.23 12.54
N VAL A 82 -3.23 -1.11 11.89
CA VAL A 82 -3.87 0.16 11.50
C VAL A 82 -5.34 0.16 11.91
N GLY A 83 -5.93 1.34 12.07
CA GLY A 83 -7.33 1.52 12.45
C GLY A 83 -7.54 1.80 13.95
N LYS A 84 -8.76 1.57 14.44
CA LYS A 84 -9.13 1.87 15.83
C LYS A 84 -8.37 0.94 16.79
N ASN A 85 -7.84 1.52 17.88
CA ASN A 85 -7.06 0.79 18.90
C ASN A 85 -5.76 0.14 18.38
N TYR A 86 -5.18 0.66 17.29
CA TYR A 86 -3.95 0.10 16.71
C TYR A 86 -2.76 0.08 17.68
N VAL A 87 -2.73 0.99 18.67
CA VAL A 87 -1.67 1.05 19.69
C VAL A 87 -1.57 -0.28 20.46
N ASN A 88 -2.70 -0.79 20.97
CA ASN A 88 -2.73 -2.08 21.65
C ASN A 88 -2.35 -3.23 20.72
N GLY A 89 -2.74 -3.14 19.44
CA GLY A 89 -2.35 -4.09 18.40
C GLY A 89 -0.84 -4.12 18.20
N LYS A 90 -0.20 -2.95 18.04
CA LYS A 90 1.25 -2.82 17.89
C LYS A 90 1.98 -3.32 19.13
N THR A 91 1.54 -2.97 20.34
CA THR A 91 2.12 -3.49 21.59
C THR A 91 2.04 -5.02 21.70
N SER A 92 0.96 -5.64 21.19
CA SER A 92 0.85 -7.10 21.13
C SER A 92 1.84 -7.72 20.14
N LEU A 93 2.06 -7.06 19.01
CA LEU A 93 2.98 -7.50 17.96
C LEU A 93 4.45 -7.31 18.36
N GLU A 94 4.79 -6.29 19.15
CA GLU A 94 6.15 -6.04 19.66
C GLU A 94 6.59 -7.05 20.72
N LYS A 95 5.65 -7.70 21.39
CA LYS A 95 5.92 -8.71 22.44
C LYS A 95 6.24 -10.10 21.89
N ARG A 96 6.12 -10.31 20.58
CA ARG A 96 6.36 -11.58 19.89
C ARG A 96 7.54 -11.46 18.94
#